data_AF-A0A7K8BAS7-F1
#
_entry.id   AF-A0A7K8BAS7-F1
#
_cell.length_a   1.000
_cell.length_b   1.000
_cell.length_c   1.000
_cell.angle_alpha   90.00
_cell.angle_beta   90.00
_cell.angle_gamma   90.00
#
_symmetry.space_group_name_H-M   'P 1'
#
loop_
_entity.id
_entity.type
_entity.pdbx_description
1 polymer ?
#
loop_
_entity_poly.entity_id
_entity_poly.type
_entity_poly.pdbx_seq_one_letter_code
_entity_poly.pdbx_strand_id
1 'polypeptide(L)' 'QDGECSECPPECERIDGGAPCNGSGADTCTRCAHYRDGPHCV' A
#
# COMPACT_ATOMS: atom_id res chain seq x y z
N GLN A 1 -19.80 -1.49 -12.01
CA GLN A 1 -18.33 -1.63 -12.01
C GLN A 1 -18.00 -2.16 -10.64
N ASP A 2 -17.42 -3.35 -10.59
CA ASP A 2 -17.12 -4.08 -9.37
C ASP A 2 -16.23 -3.20 -8.48
N GLY A 3 -16.83 -2.60 -7.45
CA GLY A 3 -16.15 -1.71 -6.52
C GLY A 3 -15.58 -2.52 -5.36
N GLU A 4 -14.87 -3.60 -5.68
CA GLU A 4 -14.23 -4.41 -4.66
C GLU A 4 -13.11 -3.59 -4.03
N CYS A 5 -13.28 -3.27 -2.74
CA CYS A 5 -12.24 -2.64 -1.96
C CYS A 5 -11.22 -3.72 -1.62
N SER A 6 -10.13 -3.77 -2.39
CA SER A 6 -9.01 -4.64 -2.04
C SER A 6 -8.25 -4.02 -0.86
N GLU A 7 -7.94 -4.85 0.13
CA GLU A 7 -7.13 -4.40 1.26
C GLU A 7 -5.72 -4.04 0.79
N CYS A 8 -5.17 -2.94 1.34
CA CYS A 8 -3.79 -2.58 1.08
C CYS A 8 -2.85 -3.61 1.71
N PRO A 9 -1.69 -3.85 1.08
CA PRO A 9 -0.66 -4.69 1.66
C PRO A 9 -0.29 -4.22 3.09
N PRO A 10 -0.13 -5.13 4.07
CA PRO A 10 0.21 -4.79 5.45
C PRO A 10 1.56 -4.06 5.60
N GLU A 11 2.44 -4.18 4.60
CA GLU A 11 3.69 -3.45 4.50
C GLU A 11 3.51 -1.96 4.13
N CYS A 12 2.32 -1.52 3.74
CA CYS A 12 2.04 -0.11 3.47
C CYS A 12 1.76 0.66 4.78
N GLU A 13 2.36 1.84 4.94
CA GLU A 13 2.12 2.73 6.08
C GLU A 13 0.70 3.28 6.02
N ARG A 14 -0.01 3.26 7.16
CA ARG A 14 -1.32 3.92 7.27
C ARG A 14 -1.12 5.43 7.19
N ILE A 15 -1.66 6.03 6.13
CA ILE A 15 -1.62 7.48 5.92
C ILE A 15 -2.89 8.10 6.49
N ASP A 16 -2.72 9.02 7.44
CA ASP A 16 -3.84 9.81 7.97
C ASP A 16 -4.27 10.86 6.93
N GLY A 17 -5.55 10.86 6.57
CA GLY A 17 -6.10 11.78 5.56
C GLY A 17 -5.81 11.43 4.10
N GLY A 18 -5.28 10.23 3.80
CA GLY A 18 -4.96 9.81 2.43
C GLY A 18 -5.08 8.29 2.21
N ALA A 19 -4.91 7.85 0.96
CA ALA A 19 -4.90 6.43 0.60
C ALA A 19 -3.51 5.82 0.85
N PRO A 20 -3.38 4.76 1.67
CA PRO A 20 -2.10 4.15 2.00
C PRO A 20 -1.49 3.35 0.84
N CYS A 21 -2.33 2.85 -0.07
CA CYS A 21 -1.93 2.21 -1.32
C CYS A 21 -2.86 2.62 -2.46
N ASN A 22 -2.38 2.52 -3.69
CA ASN A 22 -3.17 2.71 -4.90
C ASN A 22 -3.55 1.38 -5.59
N GLY A 23 -3.23 0.25 -4.95
CA GLY A 23 -3.52 -1.09 -5.43
C GLY A 23 -3.07 -2.17 -4.44
N SER A 24 -3.27 -3.44 -4.80
CA SER A 24 -2.94 -4.58 -3.94
C SER A 24 -1.46 -5.02 -4.02
N GLY A 25 -0.61 -4.29 -4.73
CA GLY A 25 0.80 -4.63 -4.88
C GLY A 25 1.66 -3.93 -3.82
N ALA A 26 2.66 -4.63 -3.27
CA ALA A 26 3.65 -4.07 -2.35
C ALA A 26 4.46 -2.90 -2.95
N ASP A 27 4.43 -2.74 -4.29
CA ASP A 27 5.01 -1.63 -5.04
C ASP A 27 4.06 -0.43 -5.20
N THR A 28 2.77 -0.63 -4.93
CA THR A 28 1.73 0.40 -5.04
C THR A 28 1.45 1.12 -3.72
N CYS A 29 2.23 0.82 -2.67
CA CYS A 29 2.20 1.57 -1.43
C CYS A 29 2.64 3.02 -1.67
N THR A 30 1.85 3.97 -1.18
CA THR A 30 2.25 5.39 -1.15
C THR A 30 3.48 5.57 -0.24
N ARG A 31 3.56 4.79 0.84
CA ARG A 31 4.69 4.74 1.76
C ARG A 31 4.80 3.36 2.42
N CYS A 32 6.03 2.87 2.64
CA CYS A 32 6.26 1.62 3.36
C CYS A 32 6.19 1.85 4.87
N ALA A 33 5.50 0.97 5.59
CA ALA A 33 5.40 0.98 7.05
C ALA A 33 6.72 0.60 7.74
N HIS A 34 7.53 -0.25 7.10
CA HIS A 34 8.72 -0.86 7.69
C HIS A 34 9.98 -0.54 6.87
N TYR A 35 10.32 -1.38 5.89
CA TYR A 35 11.49 -1.20 5.03
C TYR A 35 11.08 -1.21 3.56
N ARG A 36 11.93 -0.67 2.70
CA ARG A 36 11.74 -0.68 1.25
C ARG A 36 12.91 -1.41 0.61
N ASP A 37 12.65 -2.60 0.10
CA ASP A 37 13.60 -3.38 -0.67
C ASP A 37 13.34 -3.15 -2.17
N GLY A 38 14.04 -2.15 -2.74
CA GLY A 38 13.85 -1.76 -4.14
C GLY A 38 12.45 -1.17 -4.40
N PRO A 39 11.66 -1.70 -5.36
CA PRO A 39 10.30 -1.24 -5.60
C PRO A 39 9.28 -1.80 -4.61
N HIS A 40 9.62 -2.80 -3.80
CA HIS A 40 8.69 -3.47 -2.90
C HIS A 40 8.86 -3.02 -1.45
N CYS A 41 7.75 -2.79 -0.75
CA CYS A 41 7.76 -2.64 0.70
C CYS A 41 7.85 -4.02 1.37
N VAL A 42 8.62 -4.12 2.45
CA VAL A 42 8.83 -5.36 3.24
C VAL A 42 8.84 -5.05 4.74
#